data_AF-Q9LD47-F1
#
_entry.id   AF-Q9LD47-F1
#
_cell.length_a   1.000
_cell.length_b   1.000
_cell.length_c   1.000
_cell.angle_alpha   90.00
_cell.angle_beta   90.00
_cell.angle_gamma   90.00
#
_symmetry.space_group_name_H-M   'P 1'
#
loop_
_entity.id
_entity.type
_entity.pdbx_description
1 polymer ?
#
loop_
_entity_poly.entity_id
_entity_poly.type
_entity_poly.pdbx_seq_one_letter_code
_entity_poly.pdbx_strand_id
1 'polypeptide(L)'
;MASILRSVATTSAVVAAASAIPIAIAFSSSSSSSSTNPKSQSLNFSFLSRSSPRLLGLSRSFVSSPMATALTSDRNLHQEDRAMPQLLTEFMVDMTCEGCVNAVKNKLETIEGIEKVEVDLSNQVVRILGSSPVKAMTQALEQTGRKARLIGQGVPQDFLVSAAVAEFKGPDIFGVVRFAQVSMELARIEANFTGLSPGTHSWCINEYGDLTNGAASTGSLYNPFQDQTGTEPLGDLGTLEADKNGEAFYSGKKEKLKVADLIGRAVVVYKTDDNKSGPGLTAAVIARSAGVGENYKKLCSCDGTVIWEATNSDFVASKV
;
A
#
# COMPACT_ATOMS: atom_id res chain seq x y z
N MET A 1 26.56 47.36 -25.81
CA MET A 1 27.16 46.34 -26.67
C MET A 1 26.28 45.11 -26.64
N ALA A 2 25.93 44.61 -27.81
CA ALA A 2 24.88 43.62 -28.06
C ALA A 2 25.35 42.17 -27.90
N SER A 3 24.35 41.28 -27.94
CA SER A 3 24.36 39.87 -28.38
C SER A 3 24.33 38.79 -27.30
N ILE A 4 23.55 37.71 -27.40
CA ILE A 4 22.54 37.23 -28.38
C ILE A 4 21.72 36.16 -27.63
N LEU A 5 20.38 36.21 -27.72
CA LEU A 5 19.48 35.10 -27.38
C LEU A 5 19.44 34.07 -28.52
N ARG A 6 19.41 32.78 -28.21
CA ARG A 6 18.95 31.72 -29.13
C ARG A 6 17.83 30.93 -28.46
N SER A 7 16.61 31.09 -28.97
CA SER A 7 15.46 30.24 -28.68
C SER A 7 15.41 29.08 -29.68
N VAL A 8 15.15 27.87 -29.18
CA VAL A 8 14.81 26.69 -30.01
C VAL A 8 13.31 26.54 -29.99
N ALA A 9 12.69 26.55 -31.18
CA ALA A 9 11.28 26.25 -31.38
C ALA A 9 11.15 24.78 -31.85
N THR A 10 10.34 24.00 -31.13
CA THR A 10 9.92 22.65 -31.55
C THR A 10 8.48 22.70 -32.05
N THR A 11 8.30 22.29 -33.31
CA THR A 11 7.02 22.20 -34.01
C THR A 11 6.31 20.89 -33.70
N SER A 12 5.07 20.98 -33.22
CA SER A 12 4.15 19.84 -33.07
C SER A 12 3.30 19.68 -34.33
N ALA A 13 3.32 18.50 -34.94
CA ALA A 13 2.41 18.12 -36.03
C ALA A 13 1.11 17.56 -35.44
N VAL A 14 -0.03 18.13 -35.84
CA VAL A 14 -1.38 17.68 -35.49
C VAL A 14 -1.98 16.97 -36.70
N VAL A 15 -2.37 15.71 -36.53
CA VAL A 15 -3.14 14.95 -37.54
C VAL A 15 -4.62 15.03 -37.16
N ALA A 16 -5.40 15.66 -38.03
CA ALA A 16 -6.86 15.72 -37.95
C ALA A 16 -7.47 14.50 -38.66
N ALA A 17 -8.30 13.73 -37.96
CA ALA A 17 -9.14 12.68 -38.56
C ALA A 17 -10.60 13.15 -38.60
N ALA A 18 -11.18 13.06 -39.79
CA ALA A 18 -12.48 13.58 -40.16
C ALA A 18 -13.66 12.77 -39.58
N SER A 19 -14.67 13.51 -39.15
CA SER A 19 -15.99 13.03 -38.73
C SER A 19 -16.90 12.71 -39.92
N ALA A 20 -17.57 11.55 -39.89
CA ALA A 20 -18.73 11.24 -40.72
C ALA A 20 -19.89 10.77 -39.81
N ILE A 21 -21.01 11.48 -39.89
CA ILE A 21 -22.29 11.19 -39.22
C ILE A 21 -23.18 10.45 -40.22
N PRO A 22 -23.96 9.46 -39.78
CA PRO A 22 -25.35 9.43 -40.21
C PRO A 22 -26.35 9.25 -39.06
N ILE A 23 -27.57 9.65 -39.38
CA ILE A 23 -28.70 10.02 -38.53
C ILE A 23 -29.65 8.83 -38.26
N ALA A 24 -30.26 8.86 -37.07
CA ALA A 24 -31.53 8.24 -36.63
C ALA A 24 -31.56 6.69 -36.49
N ILE A 25 -32.38 6.04 -35.66
CA ILE A 25 -33.71 6.33 -35.08
C ILE A 25 -33.78 5.68 -33.68
N ALA A 26 -34.49 6.32 -32.75
CA ALA A 26 -34.78 5.80 -31.41
C ALA A 26 -35.89 4.73 -31.41
N PHE A 27 -35.70 3.65 -30.65
CA PHE A 27 -36.81 2.88 -30.04
C PHE A 27 -36.36 2.34 -28.68
N SER A 28 -37.09 2.73 -27.64
CA SER A 28 -37.02 2.18 -26.29
C SER A 28 -37.97 1.00 -26.16
N SER A 29 -37.52 -0.11 -25.56
CA SER A 29 -38.31 -1.20 -24.94
C SER A 29 -37.30 -2.15 -24.28
N SER A 30 -37.07 -2.09 -22.97
CA SER A 30 -37.70 -2.96 -21.95
C SER A 30 -37.68 -4.45 -22.32
N SER A 31 -36.90 -5.27 -21.59
CA SER A 31 -37.29 -6.58 -20.98
C SER A 31 -36.09 -7.52 -20.78
N SER A 32 -35.88 -7.87 -19.51
CA SER A 32 -35.37 -9.14 -18.95
C SER A 32 -35.23 -10.35 -19.87
N SER A 33 -34.08 -11.05 -19.81
CA SER A 33 -33.95 -12.46 -19.35
C SER A 33 -32.64 -13.15 -19.83
N SER A 34 -31.90 -13.68 -18.84
CA SER A 34 -31.12 -14.94 -18.79
C SER A 34 -30.56 -15.62 -20.05
N SER A 35 -29.27 -16.00 -19.97
CA SER A 35 -28.51 -17.13 -20.59
C SER A 35 -27.13 -16.60 -21.05
N THR A 36 -25.97 -17.24 -20.91
CA THR A 36 -25.56 -18.63 -20.66
C THR A 36 -24.04 -18.65 -20.43
N ASN A 37 -23.54 -19.48 -19.51
CA ASN A 37 -22.13 -19.80 -19.31
C ASN A 37 -21.49 -20.50 -20.53
N PRO A 38 -20.15 -20.47 -20.64
CA PRO A 38 -19.40 -21.64 -21.05
C PRO A 38 -18.39 -22.11 -20.00
N LYS A 39 -18.25 -23.44 -19.97
CA LYS A 39 -17.46 -24.32 -19.11
C LYS A 39 -15.95 -24.04 -19.16
N SER A 40 -15.26 -24.24 -18.04
CA SER A 40 -13.88 -24.75 -18.03
C SER A 40 -13.75 -25.84 -16.96
N GLN A 41 -12.95 -26.85 -17.30
CA GLN A 41 -12.98 -28.22 -16.81
C GLN A 41 -12.10 -28.42 -15.56
N SER A 42 -12.58 -29.23 -14.62
CA SER A 42 -11.83 -29.78 -13.50
C SER A 42 -10.98 -30.98 -13.94
N LEU A 43 -9.75 -31.08 -13.45
CA LEU A 43 -9.03 -32.35 -13.34
C LEU A 43 -8.76 -32.64 -11.86
N ASN A 44 -9.52 -33.59 -11.32
CA ASN A 44 -9.21 -34.30 -10.07
C ASN A 44 -8.47 -35.59 -10.44
N PHE A 45 -7.34 -35.83 -9.80
CA PHE A 45 -6.81 -37.18 -9.62
C PHE A 45 -6.61 -37.43 -8.12
N SER A 46 -7.40 -38.36 -7.61
CA SER A 46 -7.17 -39.07 -6.35
C SER A 46 -6.80 -40.48 -6.76
N PHE A 47 -5.77 -41.11 -6.18
CA PHE A 47 -5.78 -42.56 -5.90
C PHE A 47 -4.60 -42.98 -4.99
N LEU A 48 -5.00 -43.56 -3.85
CA LEU A 48 -4.47 -44.77 -3.18
C LEU A 48 -3.22 -44.70 -2.29
N SER A 49 -3.53 -44.86 -1.00
CA SER A 49 -2.71 -45.35 0.11
C SER A 49 -2.12 -46.76 -0.13
N ARG A 50 -0.91 -47.00 0.40
CA ARG A 50 -0.51 -48.35 0.88
C ARG A 50 0.55 -48.29 1.99
N SER A 51 0.10 -48.63 3.20
CA SER A 51 0.67 -49.55 4.21
C SER A 51 2.17 -49.55 4.60
N SER A 52 2.42 -49.31 5.91
CA SER A 52 3.60 -49.62 6.77
C SER A 52 3.89 -51.15 6.92
N PRO A 53 4.78 -51.71 7.80
CA PRO A 53 5.55 -51.14 8.94
C PRO A 53 6.96 -51.74 9.33
N ARG A 54 7.61 -51.12 10.35
CA ARG A 54 8.46 -51.63 11.49
C ARG A 54 9.76 -52.47 11.27
N LEU A 55 10.86 -52.06 11.95
CA LEU A 55 11.62 -52.75 13.05
C LEU A 55 12.98 -52.01 13.27
N LEU A 56 13.30 -51.40 14.44
CA LEU A 56 13.88 -51.90 15.72
C LEU A 56 15.42 -52.13 15.74
N GLY A 57 16.11 -51.47 16.69
CA GLY A 57 17.48 -51.76 17.19
C GLY A 57 18.19 -50.48 17.71
N LEU A 58 18.08 -50.08 18.99
CA LEU A 58 18.99 -50.34 20.14
C LEU A 58 20.49 -50.07 19.85
N SER A 59 21.33 -49.42 20.67
CA SER A 59 21.22 -48.64 21.92
C SER A 59 22.65 -48.27 22.40
N ARG A 60 22.80 -47.16 23.16
CA ARG A 60 23.79 -46.91 24.25
C ARG A 60 25.30 -46.80 23.88
N SER A 61 26.17 -45.97 24.47
CA SER A 61 26.12 -44.87 25.45
C SER A 61 27.57 -44.37 25.69
N PHE A 62 27.70 -43.26 26.45
CA PHE A 62 28.90 -42.74 27.15
C PHE A 62 29.89 -41.88 26.33
N VAL A 63 30.57 -40.84 26.81
CA VAL A 63 30.57 -39.93 27.98
C VAL A 63 31.70 -38.93 27.67
N SER A 64 31.50 -37.62 27.91
CA SER A 64 32.40 -36.70 28.64
C SER A 64 32.48 -35.29 28.03
N SER A 65 32.10 -34.32 28.87
CA SER A 65 32.33 -32.86 28.79
C SER A 65 33.79 -32.51 29.18
N PRO A 66 34.28 -31.24 29.31
CA PRO A 66 33.59 -29.93 29.30
C PRO A 66 34.33 -28.73 28.62
N MET A 67 33.71 -27.54 28.73
CA MET A 67 34.30 -26.22 29.07
C MET A 67 34.61 -25.19 27.95
N ALA A 68 34.18 -23.94 28.25
CA ALA A 68 34.52 -22.64 27.66
C ALA A 68 33.94 -22.37 26.26
N THR A 69 33.30 -21.24 25.94
CA THR A 69 33.36 -19.88 26.49
C THR A 69 32.11 -19.13 26.02
N ALA A 70 31.50 -18.35 26.92
CA ALA A 70 30.44 -17.41 26.58
C ALA A 70 30.97 -16.36 25.60
N LEU A 71 30.35 -16.24 24.44
CA LEU A 71 30.46 -15.06 23.57
C LEU A 71 29.05 -14.52 23.37
N THR A 72 28.75 -13.53 24.19
CA THR A 72 27.70 -12.55 23.98
C THR A 72 27.88 -11.93 22.60
N SER A 73 27.08 -12.37 21.64
CA SER A 73 26.99 -11.74 20.32
C SER A 73 25.83 -10.76 20.34
N ASP A 74 26.09 -9.63 21.00
CA ASP A 74 25.35 -8.38 20.82
C ASP A 74 25.51 -7.98 19.34
N ARG A 75 24.53 -8.32 18.51
CA ARG A 75 24.51 -7.94 17.09
C ARG A 75 23.36 -6.98 16.86
N ASN A 76 23.61 -5.73 17.26
CA ASN A 76 23.15 -4.56 16.54
C ASN A 76 23.47 -4.76 15.05
N LEU A 77 22.47 -5.13 14.25
CA LEU A 77 22.60 -5.28 12.81
C LEU A 77 21.53 -4.39 12.15
N HIS A 78 22.04 -3.43 11.37
CA HIS A 78 21.36 -2.58 10.38
C HIS A 78 20.70 -1.29 10.88
N GLN A 79 21.54 -0.44 11.48
CA GLN A 79 21.37 1.01 11.47
C GLN A 79 22.24 1.62 10.36
N GLU A 80 22.08 1.19 9.10
CA GLU A 80 22.75 1.81 7.95
C GLU A 80 21.72 2.06 6.84
N ASP A 81 21.70 3.31 6.36
CA ASP A 81 20.78 3.94 5.40
C ASP A 81 19.39 4.38 5.91
N ARG A 82 19.36 5.34 6.84
CA ARG A 82 18.13 5.99 7.37
C ARG A 82 17.38 6.88 6.37
N ALA A 83 17.91 7.12 5.16
CA ALA A 83 17.24 7.97 4.20
C ALA A 83 16.05 7.25 3.56
N MET A 84 14.86 7.84 3.68
CA MET A 84 13.68 7.41 2.94
C MET A 84 13.87 7.74 1.45
N PRO A 85 13.57 6.81 0.53
CA PRO A 85 13.68 7.08 -0.89
C PRO A 85 12.66 8.14 -1.33
N GLN A 86 13.04 8.91 -2.34
CA GLN A 86 12.14 9.86 -2.97
C GLN A 86 11.02 9.14 -3.71
N LEU A 87 9.84 9.74 -3.69
CA LEU A 87 8.65 9.25 -4.35
C LEU A 87 7.82 10.43 -4.82
N LEU A 88 7.18 10.32 -5.98
CA LEU A 88 6.19 11.29 -6.41
C LEU A 88 4.85 10.93 -5.77
N THR A 89 4.29 11.88 -5.03
CA THR A 89 3.02 11.76 -4.30
C THR A 89 2.04 12.78 -4.83
N GLU A 90 0.85 12.35 -5.23
CA GLU A 90 -0.17 13.17 -5.86
C GLU A 90 -1.41 13.29 -4.96
N PHE A 91 -1.81 14.53 -4.67
CA PHE A 91 -2.99 14.88 -3.90
C PHE A 91 -3.98 15.66 -4.74
N MET A 92 -5.27 15.45 -4.50
CA MET A 92 -6.30 16.43 -4.82
C MET A 92 -6.45 17.37 -3.64
N VAL A 93 -6.45 18.67 -3.91
CA VAL A 93 -6.52 19.71 -2.88
C VAL A 93 -7.51 20.77 -3.33
N ASP A 94 -8.48 21.07 -2.46
CA ASP A 94 -9.46 22.13 -2.73
C ASP A 94 -8.75 23.49 -2.90
N MET A 95 -8.71 23.98 -4.14
CA MET A 95 -8.03 25.21 -4.51
C MET A 95 -8.83 25.94 -5.59
N THR A 96 -9.16 27.20 -5.32
CA THR A 96 -10.05 28.00 -6.19
C THR A 96 -9.38 29.22 -6.81
N CYS A 97 -8.15 29.56 -6.39
CA CYS A 97 -7.42 30.72 -6.88
C CYS A 97 -5.90 30.58 -6.71
N GLU A 98 -5.14 31.49 -7.33
CA GLU A 98 -3.67 31.54 -7.21
C GLU A 98 -3.20 31.79 -5.76
N GLY A 99 -4.00 32.47 -4.94
CA GLY A 99 -3.71 32.60 -3.51
C GLY A 99 -3.70 31.25 -2.78
N CYS A 100 -4.56 30.32 -3.19
CA CYS A 100 -4.57 28.95 -2.68
C CYS A 100 -3.31 28.20 -3.09
N VAL A 101 -2.91 28.33 -4.35
CA VAL A 101 -1.70 27.70 -4.90
C VAL A 101 -0.47 28.14 -4.12
N ASN A 102 -0.32 29.46 -3.89
CA ASN A 102 0.81 30.01 -3.15
C ASN A 102 0.82 29.55 -1.68
N ALA A 103 -0.33 29.52 -1.01
CA ALA A 103 -0.42 29.05 0.36
C ALA A 103 0.00 27.57 0.50
N VAL A 104 -0.43 26.71 -0.43
CA VAL A 104 -0.06 25.29 -0.49
C VAL A 104 1.43 25.11 -0.77
N LYS A 105 1.97 25.76 -1.81
CA LYS A 105 3.40 25.66 -2.16
C LYS A 105 4.29 26.11 -1.00
N ASN A 106 4.06 27.32 -0.49
CA ASN A 106 4.86 27.88 0.60
C ASN A 106 4.83 26.99 1.84
N LYS A 107 3.69 26.35 2.14
CA LYS A 107 3.57 25.46 3.28
C LYS A 107 4.33 24.15 3.07
N LEU A 108 4.18 23.52 1.92
CA LEU A 108 4.87 22.26 1.60
C LEU A 108 6.39 22.42 1.50
N GLU A 109 6.88 23.51 0.90
CA GLU A 109 8.32 23.77 0.77
C GLU A 109 9.04 23.97 2.11
N THR A 110 8.31 24.18 3.22
CA THR A 110 8.89 24.23 4.57
C THR A 110 9.14 22.86 5.20
N ILE A 111 8.64 21.78 4.59
CA ILE A 111 8.74 20.42 5.15
C ILE A 111 10.06 19.79 4.70
N GLU A 112 10.83 19.29 5.66
CA GLU A 112 12.05 18.54 5.37
C GLU A 112 11.78 17.32 4.48
N GLY A 113 12.65 17.13 3.49
CA GLY A 113 12.58 16.02 2.54
C GLY A 113 11.70 16.27 1.31
N ILE A 114 11.02 17.42 1.20
CA ILE A 114 10.35 17.82 -0.05
C ILE A 114 11.36 18.53 -0.97
N GLU A 115 11.50 18.05 -2.20
CA GLU A 115 12.39 18.62 -3.21
C GLU A 115 11.64 19.49 -4.22
N LYS A 116 10.46 19.05 -4.66
CA LYS A 116 9.69 19.74 -5.70
C LYS A 116 8.20 19.67 -5.43
N VAL A 117 7.51 20.81 -5.61
CA VAL A 117 6.06 20.91 -5.55
C VAL A 117 5.52 21.47 -6.86
N GLU A 118 4.72 20.68 -7.55
CA GLU A 118 3.99 21.10 -8.75
C GLU A 118 2.50 21.22 -8.41
N VAL A 119 1.87 22.29 -8.87
CA VAL A 119 0.44 22.54 -8.62
C VAL A 119 -0.26 22.78 -9.94
N ASP A 120 -1.29 22.00 -10.20
CA ASP A 120 -2.24 22.17 -11.28
C ASP A 120 -3.56 22.66 -10.71
N LEU A 121 -3.77 23.97 -10.76
CA LEU A 121 -5.00 24.61 -10.27
C LEU A 121 -6.23 24.18 -11.08
N SER A 122 -6.08 23.90 -12.37
CA SER A 122 -7.21 23.54 -13.24
C SER A 122 -7.82 22.20 -12.85
N ASN A 123 -6.97 21.24 -12.50
CA ASN A 123 -7.39 19.93 -12.04
C ASN A 123 -7.52 19.82 -10.52
N GLN A 124 -7.08 20.84 -9.78
CA GLN A 124 -6.98 20.87 -8.30
C GLN A 124 -6.05 19.78 -7.76
N VAL A 125 -4.89 19.63 -8.41
CA VAL A 125 -3.91 18.57 -8.14
C VAL A 125 -2.60 19.16 -7.68
N VAL A 126 -2.00 18.55 -6.67
CA VAL A 126 -0.68 18.88 -6.12
C VAL A 126 0.19 17.64 -6.19
N ARG A 127 1.34 17.76 -6.86
CA ARG A 127 2.35 16.70 -6.96
C ARG A 127 3.57 17.10 -6.16
N ILE A 128 4.03 16.19 -5.31
CA ILE A 128 5.12 16.40 -4.37
C ILE A 128 6.18 15.34 -4.63
N LEU A 129 7.36 15.75 -5.06
CA LEU A 129 8.53 14.88 -5.12
C LEU A 129 9.32 15.04 -3.83
N GLY A 130 9.54 13.94 -3.11
CA GLY A 130 10.34 13.97 -1.90
C GLY A 130 10.32 12.68 -1.09
N SER A 131 11.01 12.70 0.04
CA SER A 131 11.13 11.61 1.01
C SER A 131 10.23 11.77 2.24
N SER A 132 9.54 12.92 2.38
CA SER A 132 8.66 13.21 3.51
C SER A 132 7.47 12.24 3.58
N PRO A 133 7.06 11.74 4.77
CA PRO A 133 5.91 10.84 4.93
C PRO A 133 4.57 11.46 4.50
N VAL A 134 3.64 10.62 4.02
CA VAL A 134 2.29 11.06 3.61
C VAL A 134 1.55 11.75 4.75
N LYS A 135 1.74 11.30 6.00
CA LYS A 135 1.13 11.93 7.18
C LYS A 135 1.57 13.40 7.30
N ALA A 136 2.86 13.69 7.15
CA ALA A 136 3.40 15.05 7.25
C ALA A 136 2.88 15.94 6.12
N MET A 137 2.87 15.43 4.88
CA MET A 137 2.32 16.15 3.73
C MET A 137 0.82 16.44 3.88
N THR A 138 0.04 15.47 4.35
CA THR A 138 -1.41 15.60 4.57
C THR A 138 -1.69 16.66 5.64
N GLN A 139 -1.02 16.58 6.79
CA GLN A 139 -1.15 17.57 7.87
C GLN A 139 -0.79 18.98 7.42
N ALA A 140 0.27 19.12 6.62
CA ALA A 140 0.68 20.42 6.10
C ALA A 140 -0.35 21.02 5.13
N LEU A 141 -0.95 20.20 4.27
CA LEU A 141 -2.04 20.62 3.38
C LEU A 141 -3.27 21.06 4.19
N GLU A 142 -3.68 20.27 5.19
CA GLU A 142 -4.79 20.57 6.08
C GLU A 142 -4.56 21.87 6.88
N GLN A 143 -3.33 22.12 7.32
CA GLN A 143 -2.94 23.36 8.01
C GLN A 143 -3.11 24.62 7.14
N THR A 144 -3.24 24.49 5.81
CA THR A 144 -3.60 25.61 4.94
C THR A 144 -5.09 25.94 4.96
N GLY A 145 -5.92 25.15 5.66
CA GLY A 145 -7.37 25.26 5.69
C GLY A 145 -8.06 24.60 4.50
N ARG A 146 -7.38 23.66 3.81
CA ARG A 146 -7.89 22.98 2.61
C ARG A 146 -8.10 21.50 2.87
N LYS A 147 -9.17 20.96 2.29
CA LYS A 147 -9.34 19.52 2.21
C LYS A 147 -8.35 18.95 1.21
N ALA A 148 -7.64 17.90 1.60
CA ALA A 148 -6.67 17.22 0.76
C ALA A 148 -6.89 15.72 0.81
N ARG A 149 -6.73 15.06 -0.34
CA ARG A 149 -6.83 13.61 -0.45
C ARG A 149 -5.73 13.06 -1.33
N LEU A 150 -5.02 12.07 -0.81
CA LEU A 150 -4.05 11.32 -1.60
C LEU A 150 -4.76 10.55 -2.72
N ILE A 151 -4.31 10.74 -3.96
CA ILE A 151 -4.87 10.06 -5.14
C ILE A 151 -3.86 9.21 -5.91
N GLY A 152 -2.56 9.41 -5.72
CA GLY A 152 -1.55 8.64 -6.44
C GLY A 152 -0.20 8.63 -5.74
N GLN A 153 0.52 7.51 -5.86
CA GLN A 153 1.91 7.37 -5.42
C GLN A 153 2.70 6.52 -6.41
N GLY A 154 3.95 6.88 -6.69
CA GLY A 154 4.79 6.07 -7.56
C GLY A 154 5.92 6.86 -8.20
N VAL A 155 6.69 6.17 -9.04
CA VAL A 155 7.57 6.81 -10.01
C VAL A 155 6.85 6.74 -11.36
N PRO A 156 6.52 7.89 -11.97
CA PRO A 156 5.89 7.90 -13.28
C PRO A 156 6.68 7.06 -14.30
N GLN A 157 5.97 6.32 -15.16
CA GLN A 157 6.50 5.52 -16.28
C GLN A 157 7.33 4.26 -15.95
N ASP A 158 7.65 3.97 -14.69
CA ASP A 158 8.56 2.85 -14.38
C ASP A 158 7.86 1.50 -14.13
N PHE A 159 6.63 1.49 -13.59
CA PHE A 159 5.98 0.25 -13.10
C PHE A 159 4.49 0.14 -13.45
N LEU A 160 4.05 -1.07 -13.82
CA LEU A 160 2.63 -1.40 -14.08
C LEU A 160 1.75 -1.35 -12.81
N VAL A 161 2.34 -1.61 -11.64
CA VAL A 161 1.68 -1.52 -10.33
C VAL A 161 2.60 -0.75 -9.41
N SER A 162 2.36 0.56 -9.32
CA SER A 162 3.21 1.46 -8.54
C SER A 162 2.78 1.58 -7.08
N ALA A 163 1.52 1.29 -6.75
CA ALA A 163 1.00 1.47 -5.40
C ALA A 163 -0.05 0.43 -4.98
N ALA A 164 -0.13 0.19 -3.68
CA ALA A 164 -1.14 -0.65 -3.04
C ALA A 164 -1.55 -0.07 -1.68
N VAL A 165 -2.72 -0.48 -1.20
CA VAL A 165 -3.27 -0.05 0.08
C VAL A 165 -3.98 -1.20 0.78
N ALA A 166 -3.83 -1.30 2.11
CA ALA A 166 -4.65 -2.14 2.97
C ALA A 166 -5.37 -1.24 3.98
N GLU A 167 -6.70 -1.32 4.02
CA GLU A 167 -7.55 -0.49 4.89
C GLU A 167 -8.22 -1.36 5.95
N PHE A 168 -7.97 -1.03 7.21
CA PHE A 168 -8.60 -1.61 8.39
C PHE A 168 -9.78 -0.73 8.78
N LYS A 169 -10.99 -1.30 8.79
CA LYS A 169 -12.27 -0.57 8.89
C LYS A 169 -13.00 -0.77 10.23
N GLY A 170 -12.33 -1.26 11.27
CA GLY A 170 -12.94 -1.54 12.57
C GLY A 170 -13.52 -2.96 12.71
N PRO A 171 -14.29 -3.23 13.78
CA PRO A 171 -14.94 -2.23 14.64
C PRO A 171 -14.02 -1.50 15.61
N ASP A 172 -12.96 -2.16 16.11
CA ASP A 172 -12.11 -1.59 17.16
C ASP A 172 -10.87 -0.87 16.59
N ILE A 173 -10.24 -1.49 15.58
CA ILE A 173 -8.99 -0.99 15.00
C ILE A 173 -9.25 -0.44 13.60
N PHE A 174 -8.91 0.83 13.43
CA PHE A 174 -8.91 1.50 12.14
C PHE A 174 -7.47 1.78 11.72
N GLY A 175 -7.21 1.73 10.42
CA GLY A 175 -5.87 1.98 9.94
C GLY A 175 -5.73 1.89 8.44
N VAL A 176 -4.65 2.46 7.94
CA VAL A 176 -4.30 2.46 6.52
C VAL A 176 -2.82 2.15 6.40
N VAL A 177 -2.51 1.12 5.62
CA VAL A 177 -1.15 0.75 5.24
C VAL A 177 -1.00 0.99 3.75
N ARG A 178 0.01 1.76 3.35
CA ARG A 178 0.31 2.12 1.96
C ARG A 178 1.64 1.51 1.56
N PHE A 179 1.66 0.96 0.36
CA PHE A 179 2.86 0.46 -0.30
C PHE A 179 3.06 1.24 -1.59
N ALA A 180 4.28 1.69 -1.83
CA ALA A 180 4.66 2.32 -3.08
C ALA A 180 5.97 1.72 -3.60
N GLN A 181 5.97 1.28 -4.85
CA GLN A 181 7.17 0.77 -5.50
C GLN A 181 8.08 1.96 -5.85
N VAL A 182 9.32 1.90 -5.38
CA VAL A 182 10.35 2.91 -5.67
C VAL A 182 11.29 2.40 -6.75
N SER A 183 11.72 1.14 -6.63
CA SER A 183 12.55 0.44 -7.61
C SER A 183 12.15 -1.03 -7.67
N MET A 184 12.72 -1.82 -8.58
CA MET A 184 12.48 -3.27 -8.63
C MET A 184 12.83 -4.03 -7.35
N GLU A 185 13.62 -3.41 -6.46
CA GLU A 185 14.17 -4.02 -5.24
C GLU A 185 13.77 -3.26 -3.97
N LEU A 186 12.96 -2.20 -4.07
CA LEU A 186 12.64 -1.37 -2.92
C LEU A 186 11.18 -0.90 -2.96
N ALA A 187 10.45 -1.20 -1.89
CA ALA A 187 9.14 -0.63 -1.63
C ALA A 187 9.19 0.29 -0.40
N ARG A 188 8.49 1.41 -0.50
CA ARG A 188 8.19 2.28 0.63
C ARG A 188 6.89 1.82 1.29
N ILE A 189 6.88 1.78 2.62
CA ILE A 189 5.75 1.34 3.42
C ILE A 189 5.43 2.43 4.44
N GLU A 190 4.17 2.83 4.50
CA GLU A 190 3.67 3.76 5.51
C GLU A 190 2.40 3.22 6.14
N ALA A 191 2.30 3.29 7.47
CA ALA A 191 1.13 2.84 8.20
C ALA A 191 0.67 3.86 9.24
N ASN A 192 -0.64 3.98 9.38
CA ASN A 192 -1.30 4.72 10.44
C ASN A 192 -2.39 3.83 11.02
N PHE A 193 -2.38 3.63 12.35
CA PHE A 193 -3.40 2.88 13.06
C PHE A 193 -3.95 3.69 14.23
N THR A 194 -5.21 3.42 14.57
CA THR A 194 -5.93 3.96 15.73
C THR A 194 -6.76 2.84 16.36
N GLY A 195 -6.98 2.90 17.67
CA GLY A 195 -7.73 1.88 18.41
C GLY A 195 -6.92 0.65 18.83
N LEU A 196 -5.58 0.71 18.74
CA LEU A 196 -4.71 -0.33 19.28
C LEU A 196 -4.63 -0.22 20.82
N SER A 197 -4.31 -1.33 21.49
CA SER A 197 -3.92 -1.27 22.90
C SER A 197 -2.55 -0.58 23.01
N PRO A 198 -2.30 0.28 24.02
CA PRO A 198 -0.97 0.85 24.21
C PRO A 198 0.11 -0.24 24.34
N GLY A 199 1.24 -0.06 23.65
CA GLY A 199 2.38 -0.98 23.66
C GLY A 199 2.78 -1.50 22.27
N THR A 200 3.67 -2.49 22.26
CA THR A 200 4.25 -3.06 21.04
C THR A 200 3.28 -4.02 20.36
N HIS A 201 3.07 -3.88 19.06
CA HIS A 201 2.28 -4.80 18.24
C HIS A 201 3.14 -5.36 17.12
N SER A 202 3.17 -6.68 16.95
CA SER A 202 3.79 -7.27 15.76
C SER A 202 2.87 -7.12 14.56
N TRP A 203 3.44 -6.94 13.36
CA TRP A 203 2.65 -6.87 12.14
C TRP A 203 3.43 -7.44 10.96
N CYS A 204 2.71 -8.01 10.00
CA CYS A 204 3.30 -8.67 8.85
C CYS A 204 2.33 -8.78 7.67
N ILE A 205 2.85 -9.29 6.55
CA ILE A 205 2.09 -9.67 5.37
C ILE A 205 1.95 -11.19 5.37
N ASN A 206 0.73 -11.69 5.32
CA ASN A 206 0.43 -13.11 5.24
C ASN A 206 0.12 -13.55 3.80
N GLU A 207 0.17 -14.86 3.56
CA GLU A 207 0.10 -15.44 2.22
C GLU A 207 -1.21 -15.13 1.49
N TYR A 208 -2.34 -15.15 2.19
CA TYR A 208 -3.67 -15.05 1.61
C TYR A 208 -4.42 -13.80 2.08
N GLY A 209 -5.21 -13.23 1.17
CA GLY A 209 -6.23 -12.21 1.46
C GLY A 209 -7.58 -12.81 1.84
N ASP A 210 -7.59 -13.99 2.48
CA ASP A 210 -8.81 -14.62 2.95
C ASP A 210 -9.18 -14.12 4.35
N LEU A 211 -10.26 -13.32 4.42
CA LEU A 211 -10.80 -12.75 5.66
C LEU A 211 -12.07 -13.48 6.14
N THR A 212 -12.40 -14.66 5.61
CA THR A 212 -13.60 -15.43 6.01
C THR A 212 -13.64 -15.75 7.50
N ASN A 213 -12.46 -15.92 8.12
CA ASN A 213 -12.31 -16.06 9.57
C ASN A 213 -11.36 -14.98 10.14
N GLY A 214 -11.48 -13.75 9.64
CA GLY A 214 -10.63 -12.64 10.03
C GLY A 214 -9.15 -12.89 9.73
N ALA A 215 -8.27 -12.53 10.67
CA ALA A 215 -6.84 -12.75 10.50
C ALA A 215 -6.44 -14.24 10.52
N ALA A 216 -7.25 -15.13 11.11
CA ALA A 216 -6.91 -16.54 11.26
C ALA A 216 -6.93 -17.33 9.93
N SER A 217 -7.64 -16.83 8.91
CA SER A 217 -7.71 -17.44 7.57
C SER A 217 -6.65 -16.92 6.59
N THR A 218 -5.79 -15.98 7.01
CA THR A 218 -4.80 -15.34 6.11
C THR A 218 -3.58 -16.21 5.79
N GLY A 219 -3.48 -17.41 6.38
CA GLY A 219 -2.38 -18.34 6.17
C GLY A 219 -1.12 -17.95 6.91
N SER A 220 0.02 -18.44 6.40
CA SER A 220 1.33 -18.22 7.00
C SER A 220 1.95 -16.89 6.59
N LEU A 221 3.01 -16.49 7.30
CA LEU A 221 3.84 -15.33 6.96
C LEU A 221 4.36 -15.43 5.51
N TYR A 222 4.16 -14.37 4.73
CA TYR A 222 4.57 -14.32 3.33
C TYR A 222 6.09 -14.46 3.22
N ASN A 223 6.55 -15.56 2.63
CA ASN A 223 7.96 -15.83 2.43
C ASN A 223 8.17 -16.62 1.12
N PRO A 224 8.24 -15.95 -0.04
CA PRO A 224 8.34 -16.65 -1.33
C PRO A 224 9.71 -17.32 -1.54
N PHE A 225 10.74 -16.91 -0.78
CA PHE A 225 12.12 -17.38 -0.94
C PHE A 225 12.54 -18.40 0.13
N GLN A 226 11.59 -19.20 0.65
CA GLN A 226 11.77 -20.16 1.76
C GLN A 226 13.20 -20.73 1.85
N ASP A 227 13.83 -20.52 3.01
CA ASP A 227 15.08 -21.14 3.50
C ASP A 227 16.41 -20.91 2.75
N GLN A 228 16.47 -20.09 1.69
CA GLN A 228 17.71 -20.01 0.89
C GLN A 228 18.84 -19.18 1.52
N THR A 229 18.60 -18.36 2.55
CA THR A 229 19.60 -17.37 3.00
C THR A 229 19.66 -17.09 4.51
N GLY A 230 18.84 -17.74 5.35
CA GLY A 230 18.75 -17.39 6.77
C GLY A 230 18.24 -15.97 7.03
N THR A 231 17.67 -15.32 6.01
CA THR A 231 17.13 -13.97 6.08
C THR A 231 15.73 -14.00 6.69
N GLU A 232 15.37 -12.93 7.41
CA GLU A 232 14.00 -12.74 7.90
C GLU A 232 12.96 -12.91 6.77
N PRO A 233 11.80 -13.52 7.06
CA PRO A 233 10.72 -13.65 6.09
C PRO A 233 10.38 -12.31 5.43
N LEU A 234 10.17 -12.31 4.11
CA LEU A 234 9.96 -11.08 3.35
C LEU A 234 8.72 -10.29 3.83
N GLY A 235 7.68 -11.01 4.25
CA GLY A 235 6.45 -10.44 4.80
C GLY A 235 6.58 -9.92 6.22
N ASP A 236 7.70 -10.13 6.92
CA ASP A 236 7.89 -9.57 8.26
C ASP A 236 8.11 -8.05 8.19
N LEU A 237 7.22 -7.28 8.82
CA LEU A 237 7.31 -5.81 8.87
C LEU A 237 7.83 -5.30 10.22
N GLY A 238 8.19 -6.20 11.14
CA GLY A 238 8.70 -5.86 12.46
C GLY A 238 7.58 -5.58 13.46
N THR A 239 7.70 -4.45 14.16
CA THR A 239 6.78 -4.04 15.22
C THR A 239 6.27 -2.61 15.02
N LEU A 240 5.09 -2.34 15.57
CA LEU A 240 4.47 -1.03 15.71
C LEU A 240 4.41 -0.68 17.19
N GLU A 241 4.68 0.57 17.54
CA GLU A 241 4.51 1.07 18.90
C GLU A 241 3.25 1.92 18.97
N ALA A 242 2.24 1.44 19.69
CA ALA A 242 1.00 2.17 19.94
C ALA A 242 1.15 3.05 21.18
N ASP A 243 0.83 4.33 21.05
CA ASP A 243 0.90 5.29 22.14
C ASP A 243 -0.24 5.10 23.16
N LYS A 244 -0.28 5.96 24.17
CA LYS A 244 -1.34 5.94 25.21
C LYS A 244 -2.76 6.19 24.67
N ASN A 245 -2.89 6.74 23.47
CA ASN A 245 -4.17 6.99 22.81
C ASN A 245 -4.57 5.84 21.87
N GLY A 246 -3.72 4.81 21.75
CA GLY A 246 -3.92 3.69 20.83
C GLY A 246 -3.58 4.02 19.38
N GLU A 247 -2.77 5.07 19.16
CA GLU A 247 -2.29 5.46 17.84
C GLU A 247 -0.90 4.88 17.57
N ALA A 248 -0.70 4.32 16.37
CA ALA A 248 0.61 3.88 15.91
C ALA A 248 0.92 4.44 14.52
N PHE A 249 2.17 4.87 14.31
CA PHE A 249 2.65 5.39 13.03
C PHE A 249 3.94 4.68 12.63
N TYR A 250 4.03 4.32 11.35
CA TYR A 250 5.23 3.74 10.76
C TYR A 250 5.50 4.37 9.39
N SER A 251 6.77 4.63 9.12
CA SER A 251 7.26 5.03 7.80
C SER A 251 8.64 4.40 7.60
N GLY A 252 8.77 3.56 6.58
CA GLY A 252 9.99 2.82 6.32
C GLY A 252 10.09 2.31 4.89
N LYS A 253 11.17 1.58 4.62
CA LYS A 253 11.43 0.93 3.34
C LYS A 253 11.69 -0.56 3.58
N LYS A 254 11.27 -1.40 2.63
CA LYS A 254 11.53 -2.84 2.65
C LYS A 254 12.22 -3.23 1.34
N GLU A 255 13.44 -3.74 1.48
CA GLU A 255 14.19 -4.28 0.36
C GLU A 255 13.57 -5.59 -0.14
N LYS A 256 13.73 -5.85 -1.44
CA LYS A 256 13.25 -7.02 -2.20
C LYS A 256 11.73 -7.19 -2.23
N LEU A 257 10.98 -6.27 -1.62
CA LEU A 257 9.53 -6.29 -1.63
C LEU A 257 8.99 -5.68 -2.93
N LYS A 258 8.19 -6.44 -3.66
CA LYS A 258 7.53 -5.99 -4.90
C LYS A 258 6.04 -5.84 -4.67
N VAL A 259 5.51 -4.63 -4.83
CA VAL A 259 4.09 -4.29 -4.64
C VAL A 259 3.18 -5.19 -5.48
N ALA A 260 3.59 -5.51 -6.71
CA ALA A 260 2.83 -6.41 -7.58
C ALA A 260 2.60 -7.81 -6.96
N ASP A 261 3.58 -8.31 -6.20
CA ASP A 261 3.51 -9.64 -5.57
C ASP A 261 2.66 -9.64 -4.29
N LEU A 262 2.30 -8.46 -3.77
CA LEU A 262 1.50 -8.28 -2.55
C LEU A 262 -0.01 -8.22 -2.83
N ILE A 263 -0.41 -7.94 -4.08
CA ILE A 263 -1.81 -7.73 -4.42
C ILE A 263 -2.63 -8.99 -4.10
N GLY A 264 -3.68 -8.83 -3.31
CA GLY A 264 -4.56 -9.93 -2.89
C GLY A 264 -4.06 -10.71 -1.66
N ARG A 265 -2.92 -10.33 -1.08
CA ARG A 265 -2.47 -10.81 0.24
C ARG A 265 -3.08 -9.98 1.37
N ALA A 266 -2.80 -10.30 2.62
CA ALA A 266 -3.29 -9.52 3.77
C ALA A 266 -2.15 -8.95 4.61
N VAL A 267 -2.33 -7.71 5.10
CA VAL A 267 -1.57 -7.22 6.25
C VAL A 267 -2.29 -7.66 7.51
N VAL A 268 -1.55 -8.17 8.49
CA VAL A 268 -2.07 -8.65 9.77
C VAL A 268 -1.35 -7.96 10.91
N VAL A 269 -2.12 -7.50 11.89
CA VAL A 269 -1.61 -6.97 13.17
C VAL A 269 -1.87 -8.01 14.25
N TYR A 270 -0.89 -8.23 15.12
CA TYR A 270 -0.93 -9.18 16.23
C TYR A 270 -0.86 -8.45 17.57
N LYS A 271 -1.27 -9.14 18.63
CA LYS A 271 -1.00 -8.68 19.99
C LYS A 271 0.50 -8.79 20.29
N THR A 272 0.97 -8.00 21.25
CA THR A 272 2.35 -7.98 21.75
C THR A 272 2.94 -9.38 21.99
N ASP A 273 2.15 -10.25 22.61
CA ASP A 273 2.63 -11.53 23.13
C ASP A 273 2.68 -12.66 22.08
N ASP A 274 2.06 -12.46 20.93
CA ASP A 274 1.80 -13.56 20.00
C ASP A 274 3.01 -13.90 19.11
N ASN A 275 4.07 -13.07 19.07
CA ASN A 275 5.24 -13.30 18.20
C ASN A 275 4.90 -13.70 16.75
N LYS A 276 3.85 -13.09 16.17
CA LYS A 276 3.33 -13.40 14.82
C LYS A 276 2.81 -14.85 14.68
N SER A 277 2.51 -15.50 15.79
CA SER A 277 2.00 -16.86 15.91
C SER A 277 0.71 -16.82 16.72
N GLY A 278 -0.43 -16.84 16.03
CA GLY A 278 -1.74 -16.70 16.65
C GLY A 278 -2.82 -16.37 15.62
N PRO A 279 -4.08 -16.21 16.05
CA PRO A 279 -5.18 -15.88 15.13
C PRO A 279 -5.04 -14.49 14.51
N GLY A 280 -4.16 -13.62 15.02
CA GLY A 280 -4.06 -12.21 14.65
C GLY A 280 -5.18 -11.38 15.26
N LEU A 281 -4.90 -10.11 15.53
CA LEU A 281 -5.84 -9.16 16.12
C LEU A 281 -6.78 -8.59 15.05
N THR A 282 -6.24 -8.23 13.89
CA THR A 282 -7.02 -7.74 12.74
C THR A 282 -6.23 -7.94 11.45
N ALA A 283 -6.93 -8.02 10.32
CA ALA A 283 -6.32 -8.15 9.00
C ALA A 283 -7.05 -7.30 7.95
N ALA A 284 -6.32 -6.89 6.91
CA ALA A 284 -6.87 -6.19 5.76
C ALA A 284 -6.20 -6.65 4.47
N VAL A 285 -6.98 -6.85 3.41
CA VAL A 285 -6.47 -7.24 2.08
C VAL A 285 -5.72 -6.07 1.44
N ILE A 286 -4.56 -6.37 0.87
CA ILE A 286 -3.76 -5.46 0.07
C ILE A 286 -4.40 -5.34 -1.31
N ALA A 287 -5.06 -4.21 -1.55
CA ALA A 287 -5.68 -3.85 -2.81
C ALA A 287 -4.76 -2.95 -3.64
N ARG A 288 -5.00 -2.91 -4.95
CA ARG A 288 -4.32 -1.97 -5.86
C ARG A 288 -4.71 -0.53 -5.48
N SER A 289 -3.72 0.36 -5.47
CA SER A 289 -3.92 1.80 -5.38
C SER A 289 -3.43 2.45 -6.67
N ALA A 290 -4.00 3.60 -7.01
CA ALA A 290 -3.58 4.36 -8.18
C ALA A 290 -2.14 4.86 -8.05
N GLY A 291 -1.40 4.77 -9.14
CA GLY A 291 -0.16 5.50 -9.37
C GLY A 291 -0.41 6.99 -9.63
N VAL A 292 0.66 7.76 -9.74
CA VAL A 292 0.56 9.18 -10.10
C VAL A 292 -0.04 9.34 -11.48
N GLY A 293 -1.09 10.15 -11.59
CA GLY A 293 -1.80 10.43 -12.83
C GLY A 293 -2.80 9.36 -13.27
N GLU A 294 -3.06 8.34 -12.44
CA GLU A 294 -4.01 7.27 -12.77
C GLU A 294 -5.43 7.51 -12.24
N ASN A 295 -5.63 8.46 -11.31
CA ASN A 295 -6.92 8.64 -10.62
C ASN A 295 -7.32 10.11 -10.44
N TYR A 296 -8.10 10.63 -11.39
CA TYR A 296 -8.73 11.96 -11.31
C TYR A 296 -10.24 11.87 -11.05
N LYS A 297 -10.72 10.77 -10.46
CA LYS A 297 -12.15 10.60 -10.18
C LYS A 297 -12.58 11.64 -9.15
N LYS A 298 -13.52 12.51 -9.52
CA LYS A 298 -14.04 13.57 -8.66
C LYS A 298 -15.27 13.18 -7.86
N LEU A 299 -16.12 12.33 -8.44
CA LEU A 299 -17.44 12.00 -7.91
C LEU A 299 -17.53 10.50 -7.66
N CYS A 300 -18.05 10.07 -6.50
CA CYS A 300 -18.51 8.70 -6.35
C CYS A 300 -19.82 8.52 -7.10
N SER A 301 -19.90 7.51 -7.97
CA SER A 301 -21.15 7.13 -8.64
C SER A 301 -22.16 6.50 -7.68
N CYS A 302 -21.76 6.17 -6.46
CA CYS A 302 -22.59 5.52 -5.45
C CYS A 302 -23.63 6.47 -4.84
N ASP A 303 -23.20 7.67 -4.47
CA ASP A 303 -23.97 8.66 -3.71
C ASP A 303 -23.82 10.09 -4.28
N GLY A 304 -22.95 10.31 -5.27
CA GLY A 304 -22.64 11.62 -5.83
C GLY A 304 -21.64 12.44 -4.99
N THR A 305 -21.10 11.89 -3.91
CA THR A 305 -20.17 12.59 -3.02
C THR A 305 -18.89 12.94 -3.76
N VAL A 306 -18.45 14.20 -3.63
CA VAL A 306 -17.16 14.64 -4.13
C VAL A 306 -16.06 14.00 -3.29
N ILE A 307 -15.14 13.28 -3.94
CA ILE A 307 -14.26 12.31 -3.28
C ILE A 307 -13.32 12.91 -2.22
N TRP A 308 -12.90 14.18 -2.37
CA TRP A 308 -12.12 14.91 -1.36
C TRP A 308 -12.98 15.69 -0.36
N GLU A 309 -14.28 15.80 -0.59
CA GLU A 309 -15.21 16.34 0.40
C GLU A 309 -15.70 15.27 1.36
N ALA A 310 -15.63 13.99 0.95
CA ALA A 310 -15.99 12.83 1.73
C ALA A 310 -15.27 12.81 3.08
N THR A 311 -16.08 12.71 4.13
CA THR A 311 -15.72 12.61 5.53
C THR A 311 -15.85 11.16 6.00
N ASN A 312 -15.26 10.83 7.15
CA ASN A 312 -15.44 9.50 7.75
C ASN A 312 -16.92 9.16 7.99
N SER A 313 -17.78 10.16 8.19
CA SER A 313 -19.24 9.99 8.33
C SER A 313 -19.95 9.58 7.04
N ASP A 314 -19.39 9.84 5.86
CA ASP A 314 -20.02 9.48 4.59
C ASP A 314 -19.88 7.98 4.30
N PHE A 315 -18.90 7.31 4.93
CA PHE A 315 -18.66 5.88 4.81
C PHE A 315 -19.51 5.08 5.81
N VAL A 316 -20.83 5.19 5.71
CA VAL A 316 -21.71 4.30 6.47
C VAL A 316 -21.66 2.91 5.83
N ALA A 317 -21.34 1.88 6.62
CA ALA A 317 -21.50 0.51 6.16
C ALA A 317 -22.97 0.30 5.79
N SER A 318 -23.25 0.21 4.48
CA SER A 318 -24.57 -0.16 4.00
C SER A 318 -24.92 -1.49 4.65
N LYS A 319 -25.93 -1.50 5.51
CA LYS A 319 -26.56 -2.76 5.94
C LYS A 319 -27.26 -3.32 4.71
N VAL A 320 -26.55 -4.15 3.95
CA VAL A 320 -27.14 -5.03 2.94
C VAL A 320 -27.49 -6.34 3.63
#